data_AF-A0A7C8DT03-F1
#
_entry.id   AF-A0A7C8DT03-F1
#
_cell.length_a   1.000
_cell.length_b   1.000
_cell.length_c   1.000
_cell.angle_alpha   90.00
_cell.angle_beta   90.00
_cell.angle_gamma   90.00
#
_symmetry.space_group_name_H-M   'P 1'
#
loop_
_entity.id
_entity.type
_entity.pdbx_description
1 polymer ?
#
loop_
_entity_poly.entity_id
_entity_poly.type
_entity_poly.pdbx_seq_one_letter_code
_entity_poly.pdbx_strand_id
1 'polypeptide(L)' 'MGEKKKKIVKTIKVDADKCNGCRACEVICSAFHAAPKYSSNNPARARIKVNRHPLKDIYV' A
#
# COMPACT_ATOMS: atom_id res chain seq x y z
N MET A 1 -23.00 31.26 -16.79
CA MET A 1 -22.77 29.80 -16.92
C MET A 1 -21.42 29.47 -16.31
N GLY A 2 -21.37 28.88 -15.12
CA GLY A 2 -20.11 28.62 -14.42
C GLY A 2 -19.36 27.42 -14.99
N GLU A 3 -18.05 27.54 -15.15
CA GLU A 3 -17.17 26.44 -15.58
C GLU A 3 -17.28 25.24 -14.64
N LYS A 4 -17.61 24.07 -15.19
CA LYS A 4 -17.60 22.80 -14.45
C LYS A 4 -16.15 22.36 -14.24
N LYS A 5 -15.59 22.58 -13.05
CA LYS A 5 -14.28 22.04 -12.66
C LYS A 5 -14.26 20.51 -12.81
N LYS A 6 -13.40 19.99 -13.69
CA LYS A 6 -13.18 18.54 -13.85
C LYS A 6 -12.45 17.99 -12.61
N LYS A 7 -12.97 16.91 -12.03
CA LYS A 7 -12.32 16.22 -10.89
C LYS A 7 -11.11 15.42 -11.40
N ILE A 8 -9.97 15.52 -10.70
CA ILE A 8 -8.80 14.68 -10.97
C ILE A 8 -8.96 13.37 -10.17
N VAL A 9 -9.11 12.26 -10.88
CA VAL A 9 -9.13 10.92 -10.27
C VAL A 9 -7.70 10.36 -10.27
N LYS A 10 -7.17 10.03 -9.09
CA LYS A 10 -5.86 9.37 -8.96
C LYS A 10 -6.08 7.86 -8.92
N THR A 11 -5.28 7.11 -9.67
CA THR A 11 -5.35 5.65 -9.75
C THR A 11 -3.99 5.07 -9.39
N ILE A 12 -3.96 4.08 -8.49
CA ILE A 12 -2.77 3.29 -8.19
C ILE A 12 -2.87 2.01 -9.04
N LYS A 13 -1.89 1.78 -9.91
CA LYS A 13 -1.82 0.54 -10.70
C LYS A 13 -1.01 -0.49 -9.91
N VAL A 14 -1.61 -1.62 -9.59
CA VAL A 14 -0.97 -2.74 -8.89
C VAL A 14 -0.94 -3.93 -9.83
N ASP A 15 0.26 -4.44 -10.08
CA ASP A 15 0.49 -5.64 -10.88
C ASP A 15 0.81 -6.80 -9.93
N ALA A 16 -0.20 -7.62 -9.66
CA ALA A 16 -0.13 -8.72 -8.70
C ALA A 16 0.83 -9.83 -9.13
N ASP A 17 0.98 -10.06 -10.44
CA ASP A 17 1.84 -11.12 -10.99
C ASP A 17 3.32 -10.85 -10.71
N LYS A 18 3.70 -9.59 -10.52
CA LYS A 18 5.05 -9.18 -10.13
C LYS A 18 5.26 -9.12 -8.62
N CYS A 19 4.22 -9.31 -7.82
CA CYS A 19 4.35 -9.29 -6.37
C CYS A 19 4.96 -10.61 -5.88
N ASN A 20 6.06 -10.50 -5.15
CA ASN A 20 6.74 -11.64 -4.53
C ASN A 20 6.33 -11.86 -3.05
N GLY A 21 5.36 -11.09 -2.55
CA GLY A 21 4.88 -11.23 -1.17
C GLY A 21 5.88 -10.81 -0.09
N CYS A 22 6.88 -9.99 -0.41
CA CYS A 22 7.90 -9.54 0.56
C CYS A 22 7.37 -8.63 1.69
N ARG A 23 6.17 -8.05 1.53
CA ARG A 23 5.53 -7.12 2.49
C ARG A 23 6.34 -5.85 2.80
N ALA A 24 7.33 -5.51 1.96
CA ALA A 24 8.11 -4.28 2.12
C ALA A 24 7.23 -3.02 2.06
N CYS A 25 6.17 -3.04 1.27
CA CYS A 25 5.15 -1.99 1.19
C CYS A 25 4.46 -1.74 2.55
N GLU A 26 4.21 -2.77 3.35
CA GLU A 26 3.62 -2.62 4.68
C GLU A 26 4.61 -1.98 5.65
N VAL A 27 5.87 -2.43 5.61
CA VAL A 27 6.94 -1.93 6.48
C VAL A 27 7.15 -0.44 6.24
N ILE A 28 7.39 -0.02 4.98
CA ILE A 28 7.68 1.39 4.68
C ILE A 28 6.46 2.29 4.94
N CYS A 29 5.24 1.82 4.65
CA CYS A 29 4.03 2.56 4.93
C CYS A 29 3.86 2.78 6.44
N SER A 30 4.06 1.74 7.25
CA SER A 30 3.95 1.87 8.70
C SER A 30 5.04 2.77 9.29
N ALA A 31 6.27 2.67 8.79
CA ALA A 31 7.39 3.49 9.24
C ALA A 31 7.16 4.98 8.94
N PHE A 32 6.65 5.31 7.75
CA PHE A 32 6.31 6.68 7.39
C PHE A 32 5.20 7.27 8.28
N HIS A 33 4.27 6.45 8.76
CA HIS A 33 3.16 6.88 9.61
C HIS A 33 3.44 6.76 11.11
N ALA A 34 4.64 6.37 11.51
CA ALA A 34 5.06 6.43 12.90
C ALA A 34 5.19 7.90 13.36
N ALA A 35 5.00 8.13 14.66
CA ALA A 35 5.22 9.43 15.29
C ALA A 35 6.25 9.25 16.42
N PRO A 36 7.49 9.77 16.30
CA PRO A 36 8.02 10.53 15.17
C PRO A 36 8.26 9.68 13.91
N LYS A 37 8.32 10.34 12.75
CA LYS A 37 8.43 9.68 11.43
C LYS A 37 9.64 8.75 11.37
N TYR A 38 9.44 7.51 10.93
CA TYR A 38 10.45 6.43 10.85
C TYR A 38 11.04 5.92 12.18
N SER A 39 10.54 6.38 13.32
CA SER A 39 11.02 5.91 14.65
C SER A 39 10.78 4.44 14.93
N SER A 40 9.72 3.88 14.34
CA SER A 40 9.33 2.49 14.50
C SER A 40 8.61 2.03 13.24
N ASN A 41 8.52 0.72 13.06
CA ASN A 41 7.68 0.13 12.03
C ASN A 41 6.76 -0.91 12.67
N ASN A 42 5.54 -1.00 12.17
CA ASN A 42 4.57 -1.99 12.61
C ASN A 42 3.66 -2.32 11.43
N PRO A 43 3.90 -3.43 10.72
CA PRO A 43 3.10 -3.85 9.58
C PRO A 43 1.60 -3.90 9.87
N ALA A 44 1.18 -4.15 11.12
CA ALA A 44 -0.23 -4.13 11.53
C ALA A 44 -0.88 -2.74 11.32
N ARG A 45 -0.10 -1.65 11.42
CA ARG A 45 -0.54 -0.25 11.23
C ARG A 45 -0.35 0.29 9.81
N ALA A 46 0.14 -0.53 8.87
CA ALA A 46 0.27 -0.12 7.48
C ALA A 46 -1.11 0.11 6.83
N ARG A 47 -1.20 1.10 5.95
CA ARG A 47 -2.42 1.41 5.16
C ARG A 47 -2.57 0.55 3.92
N ILE A 48 -1.50 -0.15 3.52
CA ILE A 48 -1.51 -1.18 2.49
C ILE A 48 -1.29 -2.53 3.16
N LYS A 49 -1.97 -3.57 2.69
CA LYS A 49 -1.90 -4.94 3.19
C LYS A 49 -1.76 -5.90 2.03
N VAL A 50 -0.91 -6.91 2.19
CA VAL A 50 -0.72 -8.00 1.23
C VAL A 50 -1.33 -9.28 1.80
N ASN A 51 -2.32 -9.84 1.11
CA ASN A 51 -2.82 -11.19 1.33
C ASN A 51 -1.79 -12.20 0.83
N ARG A 52 -1.02 -12.73 1.77
CA ARG A 52 0.00 -13.75 1.52
C ARG A 52 -0.53 -15.14 1.87
N HIS A 53 -0.94 -15.90 0.87
CA HIS A 53 -1.30 -17.32 0.98
C HIS A 53 -0.33 -18.17 0.15
N PRO A 54 0.83 -18.56 0.70
CA PRO A 54 1.87 -19.26 -0.06
C PRO A 54 1.43 -20.65 -0.53
N LEU A 55 0.55 -21.32 0.20
CA LEU A 55 -0.03 -22.62 -0.21
C LEU A 55 -1.01 -22.52 -1.38
N LYS A 56 -1.48 -21.31 -1.69
CA LYS A 56 -2.39 -21.02 -2.80
C LYS A 56 -1.71 -20.21 -3.90
N ASP A 57 -0.40 -19.95 -3.76
CA ASP A 57 0.40 -19.08 -4.62
C ASP A 57 -0.19 -17.66 -4.80
N ILE A 58 -0.89 -17.16 -3.78
CA ILE A 58 -1.48 -15.81 -3.80
C ILE A 58 -0.59 -14.87 -2.99
N TYR A 59 -0.07 -13.84 -3.64
CA TYR A 59 0.77 -12.79 -3.05
C TYR A 59 0.23 -11.38 -3.36
N VAL A 60 -1.05 -11.12 -3.05
CA VAL A 60 -1.73 -9.86 -3.44
C VAL A 60 -2.04 -8.99 -2.25
#